data_AF-A0A1S7S620-F1
#
_entry.id   AF-A0A1S7S620-F1
#
_cell.length_a   1.000
_cell.length_b   1.000
_cell.length_c   1.000
_cell.angle_alpha   90.00
_cell.angle_beta   90.00
_cell.angle_gamma   90.00
#
_symmetry.space_group_name_H-M   'P 1'
#
loop_
_entity.id
_entity.type
_entity.pdbx_description
1 polymer ?
#
loop_
_entity_poly.entity_id
_entity_poly.type
_entity_poly.pdbx_seq_one_letter_code
_entity_poly.pdbx_strand_id
1 'polypeptide(L)'
;MLAKLSGISFLAVVVSATVANSACLKEADIQRHNADLKSHSEDIGRKDGSVVSIYRQKGSARFVEVVRQNRCITTIKVLSADELDRKYDLMAALWDERAIAQAEALDNEGMDEGDDIEVVSDADLPFLSMDRFPVSGIYSAPIRLPDFKGRDRDFATFRTRISNGMKAGVNFSGQYAITQIGCGSSCSIAFVSDLKTGQQFRFPHGGEEAGPMTLKHIAGSRLLIATWRDGDQCVLESMIFNAGTWDSLAKHPIGDSDACYEDIDDNISAFKNRRDISGANAALASGNKSANTGHLKTPMNQEQPASVAPDAGMTEYDNINVAALLDLYEGYDSIRACFKARENQFPPYLSRQEMEKAEAHFRRDEAEILKRDPRIDKQAVSRKAHELNKLFTMAVVLTGMKDMNYQHWKACQKLASFFPPGIENARLKKREVIGQRNKTGGLIVPQDPRFR
;
A
#
# COMPACT_ATOMS: atom_id res chain seq x y z
N MET A 1 36.78 72.18 -15.57
CA MET A 1 35.98 73.13 -16.36
C MET A 1 35.14 72.36 -17.36
N LEU A 2 33.81 72.49 -17.22
CA LEU A 2 32.79 72.63 -18.28
C LEU A 2 32.85 71.72 -19.54
N ALA A 3 31.90 70.78 -19.56
CA ALA A 3 30.82 70.63 -20.56
C ALA A 3 31.15 70.65 -22.07
N LYS A 4 30.72 69.57 -22.76
CA LYS A 4 29.58 69.63 -23.70
C LYS A 4 29.13 68.23 -24.16
N LEU A 5 27.83 67.99 -23.97
CA LEU A 5 27.03 66.97 -24.63
C LEU A 5 26.86 67.28 -26.13
N SER A 6 26.65 66.26 -26.98
CA SER A 6 25.47 66.20 -27.86
C SER A 6 25.32 64.84 -28.56
N GLY A 7 24.19 64.17 -28.29
CA GLY A 7 23.26 63.72 -29.33
C GLY A 7 23.58 62.45 -30.11
N ILE A 8 23.27 61.28 -29.54
CA ILE A 8 22.89 60.10 -30.34
C ILE A 8 21.43 59.77 -30.02
N SER A 9 20.60 59.88 -31.07
CA SER A 9 19.18 59.55 -31.07
C SER A 9 18.94 58.09 -30.67
N PHE A 10 18.23 57.89 -29.57
CA PHE A 10 17.55 56.63 -29.30
C PHE A 10 16.23 56.61 -30.08
N LEU A 11 16.23 55.93 -31.23
CA LEU A 11 15.01 55.38 -31.83
C LEU A 11 14.54 54.25 -30.91
N ALA A 12 13.57 54.56 -30.05
CA ALA A 12 12.81 53.57 -29.31
C ALA A 12 11.98 52.76 -30.32
N VAL A 13 12.46 51.57 -30.69
CA VAL A 13 11.61 50.55 -31.29
C VAL A 13 10.71 50.03 -30.17
N VAL A 14 9.52 50.60 -30.07
CA VAL A 14 8.42 50.04 -29.30
C VAL A 14 8.00 48.77 -30.01
N VAL A 15 8.53 47.63 -29.55
CA VAL A 15 7.96 46.32 -29.87
C VAL A 15 6.63 46.24 -29.11
N SER A 16 5.56 46.72 -29.75
CA SER A 16 4.20 46.46 -29.32
C SER A 16 3.98 44.96 -29.47
N ALA A 17 4.16 44.21 -28.38
CA ALA A 17 3.62 42.86 -28.27
C ALA A 17 2.10 42.97 -28.40
N THR A 18 1.59 42.64 -29.59
CA THR A 18 0.18 42.41 -29.83
C THR A 18 -0.22 41.19 -28.99
N VAL A 19 -0.66 41.43 -27.76
CA VAL A 19 -1.33 40.42 -26.95
C VAL A 19 -2.63 40.12 -27.70
N ALA A 20 -2.68 39.00 -28.40
CA ALA A 20 -3.92 38.49 -28.95
C ALA A 20 -4.91 38.36 -27.79
N ASN A 21 -6.01 39.12 -27.82
CA ASN A 21 -7.13 38.95 -26.91
C ASN A 21 -7.80 37.61 -27.24
N SER A 22 -7.21 36.50 -26.80
CA SER A 22 -7.90 35.22 -26.76
C SER A 22 -9.08 35.38 -25.80
N ALA A 23 -10.29 35.36 -26.34
CA ALA A 23 -11.51 35.46 -25.55
C ALA A 23 -11.52 34.36 -24.49
N CYS A 24 -11.83 34.74 -23.25
CA CYS A 24 -11.84 33.82 -22.13
C CYS A 24 -12.84 32.68 -22.35
N LEU A 25 -12.42 31.43 -22.15
CA LEU A 25 -13.34 30.30 -22.16
C LEU A 25 -14.24 30.35 -20.92
N LYS A 26 -15.48 29.90 -21.06
CA LYS A 26 -16.48 29.87 -19.98
C LYS A 26 -16.45 28.52 -19.28
N GLU A 27 -16.88 28.47 -18.03
CA GLU A 27 -16.99 27.21 -17.28
C GLU A 27 -17.94 26.19 -17.97
N ALA A 28 -18.93 26.68 -18.72
CA ALA A 28 -19.80 25.85 -19.54
C ALA A 28 -19.05 25.08 -20.64
N ASP A 29 -17.90 25.57 -21.10
CA ASP A 29 -17.05 24.85 -22.07
C ASP A 29 -16.45 23.58 -21.45
N ILE A 30 -16.17 23.55 -20.14
CA ILE A 30 -15.63 22.38 -19.44
C ILE A 30 -16.67 21.24 -19.42
N GLN A 31 -17.94 21.58 -19.20
CA GLN A 31 -19.03 20.61 -19.20
C GLN A 31 -19.26 19.99 -20.58
N ARG A 32 -18.99 20.71 -21.68
CA ARG A 32 -19.08 20.15 -23.04
C ARG A 32 -18.06 19.03 -23.30
N HIS A 33 -17.01 18.93 -22.49
CA HIS A 33 -16.05 17.84 -22.53
C HIS A 33 -16.40 16.67 -21.60
N ASN A 34 -17.63 16.61 -21.07
CA ASN A 34 -18.10 15.59 -20.13
C ASN A 34 -17.24 15.47 -18.86
N ALA A 35 -16.59 16.55 -18.42
CA ALA A 35 -15.83 16.55 -17.18
C ALA A 35 -16.75 16.27 -15.98
N ASP A 36 -16.34 15.36 -15.10
CA ASP A 36 -16.94 15.21 -13.79
C ASP A 36 -16.35 16.24 -12.83
N LEU A 37 -17.06 17.36 -12.69
CA LEU A 37 -16.67 18.46 -11.81
C LEU A 37 -16.55 18.04 -10.32
N LYS A 38 -17.06 16.86 -9.95
CA LYS A 38 -16.89 16.27 -8.61
C LYS A 38 -15.64 15.42 -8.45
N SER A 39 -14.96 15.08 -9.55
CA SER A 39 -13.74 14.27 -9.59
C SER A 39 -12.44 15.08 -9.61
N HIS A 40 -12.55 16.37 -9.26
CA HIS A 40 -11.45 17.33 -9.23
C HIS A 40 -10.26 16.79 -8.42
N SER A 41 -9.07 16.83 -9.02
CA SER A 41 -7.80 16.76 -8.29
C SER A 41 -7.31 18.17 -7.95
N GLU A 42 -6.58 18.31 -6.84
CA GLU A 42 -6.06 19.60 -6.36
C GLU A 42 -5.42 20.48 -7.46
N ASP A 43 -5.52 21.80 -7.26
CA ASP A 43 -5.05 22.82 -8.19
C ASP A 43 -3.51 22.90 -8.22
N ILE A 44 -2.91 22.66 -9.39
CA ILE A 44 -1.45 22.71 -9.59
C ILE A 44 -1.06 24.12 -10.03
N GLY A 45 -0.39 24.87 -9.14
CA GLY A 45 0.17 26.19 -9.47
C GLY A 45 1.42 26.09 -10.35
N ARG A 46 1.49 26.90 -11.41
CA ARG A 46 2.65 27.03 -12.31
C ARG A 46 3.45 28.31 -12.02
N LYS A 47 4.72 28.33 -12.45
CA LYS A 47 5.64 29.47 -12.26
C LYS A 47 5.16 30.75 -12.94
N ASP A 48 4.34 30.64 -13.99
CA ASP A 48 3.72 31.76 -14.71
C ASP A 48 2.46 32.32 -14.02
N GLY A 49 2.11 31.79 -12.84
CA GLY A 49 0.93 32.19 -12.07
C GLY A 49 -0.38 31.57 -12.58
N SER A 50 -0.34 30.70 -13.59
CA SER A 50 -1.49 29.92 -13.99
C SER A 50 -1.72 28.74 -13.05
N VAL A 51 -2.97 28.29 -12.97
CA VAL A 51 -3.42 27.17 -12.15
C VAL A 51 -4.01 26.11 -13.08
N VAL A 52 -3.61 24.87 -12.90
CA VAL A 52 -4.16 23.73 -13.63
C VAL A 52 -5.10 22.95 -12.72
N SER A 53 -6.30 22.69 -13.20
CA SER A 53 -7.22 21.73 -12.58
C SER A 53 -7.43 20.55 -13.51
N ILE A 54 -7.46 19.33 -12.97
CA ILE A 54 -7.68 18.10 -13.73
C ILE A 54 -8.97 17.45 -13.24
N TYR A 55 -9.81 17.01 -14.19
CA TYR A 55 -11.06 16.33 -13.93
C TYR A 55 -11.10 15.01 -14.68
N ARG A 56 -11.75 13.99 -14.14
CA ARG A 56 -12.05 12.77 -14.89
C ARG A 56 -13.17 13.03 -15.90
N GLN A 57 -13.05 12.48 -17.10
CA GLN A 57 -14.13 12.50 -18.08
C GLN A 57 -15.16 11.40 -17.76
N LYS A 58 -16.45 11.73 -17.66
CA LYS A 58 -17.52 10.77 -17.34
C LYS A 58 -17.60 9.67 -18.40
N GLY A 59 -17.65 8.42 -17.96
CA GLY A 59 -17.77 7.25 -18.83
C GLY A 59 -16.50 6.95 -19.65
N SER A 60 -15.34 7.50 -19.26
CA SER A 60 -14.08 7.38 -19.99
C SER A 60 -12.90 7.24 -19.02
N ALA A 61 -11.79 6.66 -19.51
CA ALA A 61 -10.50 6.62 -18.82
C ALA A 61 -9.65 7.88 -19.06
N ARG A 62 -10.20 8.89 -19.74
CA ARG A 62 -9.52 10.15 -20.09
C ARG A 62 -9.75 11.23 -19.04
N PHE A 63 -8.92 12.27 -19.12
CA PHE A 63 -8.91 13.40 -18.21
C PHE A 63 -9.15 14.71 -18.96
N VAL A 64 -9.76 15.67 -18.29
CA VAL A 64 -9.98 17.03 -18.79
C VAL A 64 -9.09 17.96 -17.99
N GLU A 65 -8.05 18.46 -18.64
CA GLU A 65 -7.16 19.50 -18.14
C GLU A 65 -7.80 20.87 -18.38
N VAL A 66 -7.82 21.71 -17.35
CA VAL A 66 -8.29 23.10 -17.42
C VAL A 66 -7.21 24.02 -16.88
N VAL A 67 -6.69 24.91 -17.73
CA VAL A 67 -5.68 25.89 -17.34
C VAL A 67 -6.32 27.25 -17.14
N ARG A 68 -6.19 27.80 -15.93
CA ARG A 68 -6.72 29.10 -15.53
C ARG A 68 -5.58 30.08 -15.31
N GLN A 69 -5.69 31.28 -15.89
CA GLN A 69 -4.84 32.40 -15.53
C GLN A 69 -5.72 33.46 -14.86
N ASN A 70 -5.45 33.72 -13.59
CA ASN A 70 -6.37 34.46 -12.71
C ASN A 70 -7.77 33.81 -12.70
N ARG A 71 -8.82 34.55 -13.10
CA ARG A 71 -10.20 34.01 -13.21
C ARG A 71 -10.55 33.52 -14.60
N CYS A 72 -9.61 33.51 -15.53
CA CYS A 72 -9.88 33.21 -16.92
C CYS A 72 -9.43 31.81 -17.31
N ILE A 73 -10.31 31.01 -17.91
CA ILE A 73 -9.93 29.73 -18.51
C ILE A 73 -9.28 30.02 -19.86
N THR A 74 -8.02 29.63 -19.96
CA THR A 74 -7.18 29.87 -21.14
C THR A 74 -7.12 28.64 -22.03
N THR A 75 -7.25 27.44 -21.47
CA THR A 75 -7.19 26.19 -22.22
C THR A 75 -8.01 25.11 -21.55
N ILE A 76 -8.70 24.29 -22.36
CA ILE A 76 -9.32 23.04 -21.95
C ILE A 76 -8.81 21.96 -22.90
N LYS A 77 -8.23 20.88 -22.38
CA LYS A 77 -7.69 19.79 -23.20
C LYS A 77 -8.09 18.43 -22.62
N VAL A 78 -8.50 17.51 -23.49
CA VAL A 78 -8.73 16.12 -23.08
C VAL A 78 -7.45 15.32 -23.28
N LEU A 79 -6.95 14.73 -22.22
CA LEU A 79 -5.71 13.95 -22.18
C LEU A 79 -6.05 12.47 -21.92
N SER A 80 -5.32 11.57 -22.57
CA SER A 80 -5.20 10.17 -22.12
C SER A 80 -4.43 10.10 -20.79
N ALA A 81 -4.43 8.94 -20.14
CA ALA A 81 -3.63 8.72 -18.93
C ALA A 81 -2.14 8.98 -19.21
N ASP A 82 -1.59 8.43 -20.29
CA ASP A 82 -0.19 8.60 -20.68
C ASP A 82 0.17 10.05 -20.98
N GLU A 83 -0.70 10.79 -21.66
CA GLU A 83 -0.46 12.21 -21.96
C GLU A 83 -0.52 13.09 -20.70
N LEU A 84 -1.41 12.75 -19.76
CA LEU A 84 -1.50 13.45 -18.48
C LEU A 84 -0.23 13.20 -17.68
N ASP A 85 0.21 11.94 -17.64
CA ASP A 85 1.40 11.52 -16.91
C ASP A 85 2.67 12.20 -17.44
N ARG A 86 2.95 12.09 -18.75
CA ARG A 86 4.10 12.75 -19.39
C ARG A 86 4.12 14.27 -19.23
N LYS A 87 2.96 14.90 -19.05
CA LYS A 87 2.83 16.36 -19.00
C LYS A 87 3.03 16.92 -17.59
N TYR A 88 2.59 16.18 -16.57
CA TYR A 88 2.65 16.62 -15.19
C TYR A 88 3.67 15.85 -14.36
N ASP A 89 4.36 14.90 -14.96
CA ASP A 89 5.36 14.05 -14.30
C ASP A 89 4.77 13.40 -13.04
N LEU A 90 3.47 13.07 -13.09
CA LEU A 90 2.74 12.50 -11.95
C LEU A 90 3.35 11.16 -11.54
N MET A 91 3.97 10.45 -12.49
CA MET A 91 4.72 9.21 -12.29
C MET A 91 6.24 9.38 -12.44
N ALA A 92 6.80 10.56 -12.70
CA ALA A 92 8.26 10.69 -12.85
C ALA A 92 9.03 10.47 -11.56
N ALA A 93 8.37 10.61 -10.40
CA ALA A 93 8.92 10.13 -9.13
C ALA A 93 9.07 8.59 -9.07
N LEU A 94 8.43 7.85 -9.98
CA LEU A 94 8.45 6.38 -10.09
C LEU A 94 9.25 5.88 -11.31
N TRP A 95 9.59 6.73 -12.29
CA TRP A 95 10.19 6.30 -13.56
C TRP A 95 11.71 6.43 -13.64
N ASP A 96 12.35 7.10 -12.68
CA ASP A 96 13.83 7.17 -12.59
C ASP A 96 14.45 5.77 -12.31
N GLU A 97 13.67 4.84 -11.75
CA GLU A 97 14.08 3.45 -11.54
C GLU A 97 13.93 2.56 -12.79
N ARG A 98 13.02 2.91 -13.72
CA ARG A 98 12.76 2.11 -14.94
C ARG A 98 13.78 2.37 -16.05
N ALA A 99 14.35 3.57 -16.12
CA ALA A 99 15.41 3.89 -17.08
C ALA A 99 16.72 3.12 -16.79
N ILE A 100 16.96 2.75 -15.53
CA ILE A 100 18.07 1.89 -15.12
C ILE A 100 17.79 0.44 -15.54
N ALA A 101 16.54 -0.04 -15.38
CA ALA A 101 16.15 -1.40 -15.76
C ALA A 101 16.12 -1.65 -17.28
N GLN A 102 15.80 -0.64 -18.11
CA GLN A 102 15.80 -0.79 -19.57
C GLN A 102 17.19 -0.73 -20.19
N ALA A 103 18.15 -0.05 -19.56
CA ALA A 103 19.55 -0.10 -19.98
C ALA A 103 20.19 -1.49 -19.73
N GLU A 104 19.72 -2.22 -18.71
CA GLU A 104 20.14 -3.59 -18.41
C GLU A 104 19.41 -4.65 -19.27
N ALA A 105 18.29 -4.31 -19.90
CA ALA A 105 17.53 -5.21 -20.77
C ALA A 105 18.07 -5.26 -22.22
N LEU A 106 18.83 -4.25 -22.65
CA LEU A 106 19.38 -4.19 -24.01
C LEU A 106 20.63 -5.06 -24.23
N ASP A 107 21.14 -5.73 -23.20
CA ASP A 107 22.27 -6.67 -23.29
C ASP A 107 21.86 -8.14 -23.43
N ASN A 108 20.56 -8.46 -23.53
CA ASN A 108 20.05 -9.84 -23.57
C ASN A 108 19.05 -10.12 -24.71
N GLU A 109 19.30 -9.61 -25.92
CA GLU A 109 18.60 -10.09 -27.11
C GLU A 109 19.35 -11.25 -27.77
N GLY A 110 18.97 -12.46 -27.40
CA GLY A 110 19.41 -13.66 -28.09
C GLY A 110 18.82 -14.94 -27.51
N MET A 111 17.60 -15.28 -27.92
CA MET A 111 17.06 -16.65 -28.11
C MET A 111 15.56 -16.52 -28.41
N ASP A 112 15.17 -16.56 -29.68
CA ASP A 112 14.74 -17.76 -30.42
C ASP A 112 13.23 -18.01 -30.21
N GLU A 113 12.46 -17.64 -31.24
CA GLU A 113 11.03 -17.91 -31.35
C GLU A 113 10.82 -19.38 -31.72
N GLY A 114 10.12 -20.14 -30.88
CA GLY A 114 9.80 -21.53 -31.17
C GLY A 114 8.73 -22.11 -30.26
N ASP A 115 7.48 -21.98 -30.71
CA ASP A 115 6.39 -22.97 -30.74
C ASP A 115 5.94 -23.75 -29.47
N ASP A 116 4.61 -23.93 -29.44
CA ASP A 116 3.80 -24.89 -28.66
C ASP A 116 3.50 -24.57 -27.18
N ILE A 117 2.57 -23.64 -26.94
CA ILE A 117 1.91 -23.48 -25.62
C ILE A 117 0.91 -24.63 -25.43
N GLU A 118 1.32 -25.70 -24.73
CA GLU A 118 0.37 -26.61 -24.09
C GLU A 118 -0.32 -25.88 -22.94
N VAL A 119 -1.59 -25.51 -23.15
CA VAL A 119 -2.45 -24.87 -22.15
C VAL A 119 -2.73 -25.87 -21.03
N VAL A 120 -2.23 -25.61 -19.82
CA VAL A 120 -2.64 -26.35 -18.63
C VAL A 120 -4.15 -26.18 -18.44
N SER A 121 -4.87 -27.29 -18.46
CA SER A 121 -6.31 -27.27 -18.26
C SER A 121 -6.65 -26.81 -16.84
N ASP A 122 -7.76 -26.09 -16.67
CA ASP A 122 -8.28 -25.63 -15.36
C ASP A 122 -8.42 -26.76 -14.31
N ALA A 123 -8.33 -28.03 -14.72
CA ALA A 123 -8.34 -29.19 -13.85
C ALA A 123 -7.14 -29.26 -12.88
N ASP A 124 -5.99 -28.69 -13.23
CA ASP A 124 -4.74 -28.83 -12.46
C ASP A 124 -4.56 -27.76 -11.37
N LEU A 125 -5.39 -26.71 -11.39
CA LEU A 125 -5.41 -25.65 -10.38
C LEU A 125 -6.82 -25.49 -9.78
N PRO A 126 -7.36 -26.53 -9.11
CA PRO A 126 -8.74 -26.53 -8.66
C PRO A 126 -9.07 -25.36 -7.74
N PHE A 127 -8.09 -24.86 -6.97
CA PHE A 127 -8.25 -23.72 -6.06
C PHE A 127 -8.50 -22.38 -6.77
N LEU A 128 -8.30 -22.26 -8.08
CA LEU A 128 -8.63 -21.06 -8.88
C LEU A 128 -9.94 -21.19 -9.66
N SER A 129 -10.57 -22.37 -9.65
CA SER A 129 -11.76 -22.65 -10.45
C SER A 129 -13.03 -22.55 -9.61
N MET A 130 -13.81 -21.48 -9.83
CA MET A 130 -15.05 -21.23 -9.09
C MET A 130 -16.08 -22.36 -9.22
N ASP A 131 -16.12 -23.04 -10.38
CA ASP A 131 -17.05 -24.13 -10.68
C ASP A 131 -16.75 -25.42 -9.90
N ARG A 132 -15.54 -25.55 -9.34
CA ARG A 132 -15.15 -26.68 -8.49
C ARG A 132 -15.67 -26.54 -7.06
N PHE A 133 -16.22 -25.39 -6.69
CA PHE A 133 -16.77 -25.11 -5.37
C PHE A 133 -18.24 -24.69 -5.42
N PRO A 134 -19.14 -25.47 -6.06
CA PRO A 134 -20.52 -25.07 -6.20
C PRO A 134 -21.24 -25.01 -4.84
N VAL A 135 -22.31 -24.23 -4.81
CA VAL A 135 -23.29 -24.18 -3.71
C VAL A 135 -24.53 -25.00 -4.08
N SER A 136 -25.24 -25.53 -3.09
CA SER A 136 -26.47 -26.30 -3.32
C SER A 136 -27.68 -25.44 -3.70
N GLY A 137 -27.59 -24.12 -3.52
CA GLY A 137 -28.66 -23.19 -3.87
C GLY A 137 -28.34 -21.74 -3.49
N ILE A 138 -29.12 -20.81 -4.02
CA ILE A 138 -29.03 -19.38 -3.72
C ILE A 138 -30.23 -18.96 -2.86
N TYR A 139 -29.96 -18.33 -1.72
CA TYR A 139 -30.94 -17.80 -0.79
C TYR A 139 -31.78 -16.72 -1.46
N SER A 140 -33.11 -16.90 -1.41
CA SER A 140 -34.08 -16.02 -2.08
C SER A 140 -35.19 -15.51 -1.15
N ALA A 141 -35.16 -15.87 0.14
CA ALA A 141 -36.11 -15.40 1.12
C ALA A 141 -35.78 -13.96 1.59
N PRO A 142 -36.68 -13.28 2.32
CA PRO A 142 -36.43 -11.91 2.77
C PRO A 142 -35.12 -11.76 3.53
N ILE A 143 -34.40 -10.67 3.25
CA ILE A 143 -33.13 -10.37 3.92
C ILE A 143 -33.37 -9.94 5.37
N ARG A 144 -32.51 -10.39 6.29
CA ARG A 144 -32.46 -9.89 7.65
C ARG A 144 -31.30 -8.92 7.79
N LEU A 145 -31.58 -7.66 8.13
CA LEU A 145 -30.53 -6.66 8.32
C LEU A 145 -29.77 -6.86 9.65
N PRO A 146 -28.55 -6.31 9.77
CA PRO A 146 -27.72 -6.51 10.96
C PRO A 146 -28.26 -5.77 12.18
N ASP A 147 -27.96 -6.31 13.36
CA ASP A 147 -28.27 -5.67 14.63
C ASP A 147 -27.09 -4.80 15.08
N PHE A 148 -27.00 -3.59 14.50
CA PHE A 148 -25.93 -2.63 14.83
C PHE A 148 -26.02 -2.04 16.25
N LYS A 149 -27.09 -2.33 17.01
CA LYS A 149 -27.24 -1.89 18.40
C LYS A 149 -26.88 -2.98 19.41
N GLY A 150 -26.98 -4.25 19.01
CA GLY A 150 -26.61 -5.41 19.82
C GLY A 150 -25.44 -6.18 19.20
N ARG A 151 -25.74 -7.34 18.63
CA ARG A 151 -24.73 -8.34 18.19
C ARG A 151 -23.66 -7.76 17.26
N ASP A 152 -24.05 -6.93 16.30
CA ASP A 152 -23.18 -6.46 15.22
C ASP A 152 -22.71 -5.01 15.47
N ARG A 153 -22.66 -4.56 16.74
CA ARG A 153 -22.27 -3.20 17.13
C ARG A 153 -20.88 -2.79 16.61
N ASP A 154 -19.94 -3.73 16.55
CA ASP A 154 -18.56 -3.45 16.09
C ASP A 154 -18.48 -3.11 14.59
N PHE A 155 -19.57 -3.29 13.86
CA PHE A 155 -19.72 -2.96 12.44
C PHE A 155 -20.54 -1.68 12.22
N ALA A 156 -21.05 -1.04 13.28
CA ALA A 156 -21.98 0.08 13.20
C ALA A 156 -21.42 1.32 12.49
N THR A 157 -20.09 1.49 12.47
CA THR A 157 -19.39 2.56 11.72
C THR A 157 -19.61 2.42 10.21
N PHE A 158 -19.85 1.20 9.71
CA PHE A 158 -20.06 0.89 8.29
C PHE A 158 -21.51 0.55 7.94
N ARG A 159 -22.46 0.81 8.87
CA ARG A 159 -23.86 0.38 8.78
C ARG A 159 -24.53 0.64 7.44
N THR A 160 -24.32 1.83 6.87
CA THR A 160 -24.95 2.22 5.59
C THR A 160 -24.41 1.39 4.43
N ARG A 161 -23.09 1.20 4.38
CA ARG A 161 -22.44 0.45 3.29
C ARG A 161 -22.78 -1.03 3.37
N ILE A 162 -22.71 -1.61 4.58
CA ILE A 162 -23.11 -3.00 4.84
C ILE A 162 -24.59 -3.21 4.47
N SER A 163 -25.48 -2.32 4.94
CA SER A 163 -26.92 -2.44 4.62
C SER A 163 -27.19 -2.35 3.13
N ASN A 164 -26.48 -1.47 2.41
CA ASN A 164 -26.62 -1.34 0.96
C ASN A 164 -26.09 -2.59 0.22
N GLY A 165 -24.94 -3.13 0.65
CA GLY A 165 -24.40 -4.38 0.10
C GLY A 165 -25.35 -5.56 0.30
N MET A 166 -25.93 -5.71 1.48
CA MET A 166 -26.94 -6.75 1.74
C MET A 166 -28.21 -6.57 0.90
N LYS A 167 -28.66 -5.33 0.68
CA LYS A 167 -29.82 -5.03 -0.16
C LYS A 167 -29.59 -5.31 -1.64
N ALA A 168 -28.34 -5.39 -2.09
CA ALA A 168 -28.00 -5.79 -3.45
C ALA A 168 -28.21 -7.30 -3.68
N GLY A 169 -28.44 -8.09 -2.62
CA GLY A 169 -28.70 -9.52 -2.70
C GLY A 169 -27.46 -10.39 -2.49
N VAL A 170 -27.62 -11.70 -2.71
CA VAL A 170 -26.54 -12.67 -2.58
C VAL A 170 -25.52 -12.45 -3.70
N ASN A 171 -24.24 -12.33 -3.34
CA ASN A 171 -23.13 -12.29 -4.31
C ASN A 171 -22.00 -13.27 -3.99
N PHE A 172 -22.16 -14.08 -2.93
CA PHE A 172 -21.16 -15.05 -2.49
C PHE A 172 -21.77 -16.25 -1.77
N SER A 173 -21.26 -17.45 -2.05
CA SER A 173 -21.47 -18.69 -1.29
C SER A 173 -22.95 -18.96 -0.93
N GLY A 174 -23.83 -18.76 -1.91
CA GLY A 174 -25.25 -19.10 -1.88
C GLY A 174 -26.12 -18.24 -0.97
N GLN A 175 -25.60 -17.65 0.11
CA GLN A 175 -26.41 -16.92 1.08
C GLN A 175 -25.76 -15.65 1.64
N TYR A 176 -24.55 -15.33 1.18
CA TYR A 176 -23.76 -14.24 1.72
C TYR A 176 -23.67 -13.06 0.74
N ALA A 177 -23.49 -11.87 1.30
CA ALA A 177 -23.04 -10.70 0.57
C ALA A 177 -21.68 -10.27 1.07
N ILE A 178 -20.74 -10.10 0.15
CA ILE A 178 -19.47 -9.44 0.38
C ILE A 178 -19.65 -7.96 0.06
N THR A 179 -19.29 -7.13 1.03
CA THR A 179 -19.28 -5.67 0.89
C THR A 179 -17.86 -5.17 1.07
N GLN A 180 -17.22 -4.81 -0.04
CA GLN A 180 -15.90 -4.17 -0.03
C GLN A 180 -16.05 -2.65 0.10
N ILE A 181 -15.25 -2.05 0.97
CA ILE A 181 -15.31 -0.63 1.32
C ILE A 181 -13.91 -0.06 1.23
N GLY A 182 -13.72 0.94 0.36
CA GLY A 182 -12.49 1.71 0.31
C GLY A 182 -12.27 2.51 1.60
N CYS A 183 -11.05 2.48 2.13
CA CYS A 183 -10.65 3.26 3.30
C CYS A 183 -9.82 4.52 2.95
N GLY A 184 -9.47 4.71 1.67
CA GLY A 184 -8.59 5.76 1.15
C GLY A 184 -7.30 5.18 0.58
N SER A 185 -6.47 5.95 -0.13
CA SER A 185 -5.11 5.57 -0.58
C SER A 185 -4.95 4.11 -1.08
N SER A 186 -5.88 3.64 -1.92
CA SER A 186 -5.93 2.27 -2.45
C SER A 186 -6.11 1.14 -1.41
N CYS A 187 -6.32 1.46 -0.14
CA CYS A 187 -6.78 0.53 0.89
C CYS A 187 -8.27 0.19 0.73
N SER A 188 -8.60 -1.07 0.99
CA SER A 188 -9.97 -1.51 1.19
C SER A 188 -10.10 -2.50 2.33
N ILE A 189 -11.28 -2.56 2.93
CA ILE A 189 -11.70 -3.59 3.89
C ILE A 189 -12.91 -4.30 3.31
N ALA A 190 -13.15 -5.54 3.71
CA ALA A 190 -14.34 -6.28 3.30
C ALA A 190 -15.07 -6.91 4.49
N PHE A 191 -16.39 -6.97 4.37
CA PHE A 191 -17.27 -7.64 5.31
C PHE A 191 -18.08 -8.70 4.59
N VAL A 192 -18.33 -9.80 5.29
CA VAL A 192 -19.26 -10.85 4.86
C VAL A 192 -20.50 -10.77 5.71
N SER A 193 -21.64 -10.61 5.05
CA SER A 193 -22.95 -10.52 5.66
C SER A 193 -23.75 -11.78 5.35
N ASP A 194 -24.29 -12.44 6.37
CA ASP A 194 -25.27 -13.50 6.19
C ASP A 194 -26.67 -12.89 5.95
N LEU A 195 -27.25 -13.09 4.76
CA LEU A 195 -28.55 -12.51 4.41
C LEU A 195 -29.72 -13.17 5.13
N LYS A 196 -29.55 -14.39 5.61
CA LYS A 196 -30.57 -15.14 6.35
C LYS A 196 -30.64 -14.68 7.81
N THR A 197 -29.50 -14.44 8.44
CA THR A 197 -29.42 -14.14 9.89
C THR A 197 -29.10 -12.68 10.22
N GLY A 198 -28.61 -11.91 9.25
CA GLY A 198 -28.09 -10.56 9.44
C GLY A 198 -26.69 -10.48 10.06
N GLN A 199 -26.08 -11.63 10.39
CA GLN A 199 -24.80 -11.65 11.09
C GLN A 199 -23.65 -11.14 10.22
N GLN A 200 -22.73 -10.42 10.85
CA GLN A 200 -21.57 -9.83 10.18
C GLN A 200 -20.27 -10.51 10.56
N PHE A 201 -19.40 -10.66 9.57
CA PHE A 201 -18.07 -11.24 9.71
C PHE A 201 -17.04 -10.38 9.01
N ARG A 202 -15.82 -10.36 9.54
CA ARG A 202 -14.69 -9.67 8.91
C ARG A 202 -14.04 -10.58 7.87
N PHE A 203 -13.65 -9.99 6.76
CA PHE A 203 -12.65 -10.60 5.89
C PHE A 203 -11.29 -10.55 6.61
N PRO A 204 -10.43 -11.59 6.51
CA PRO A 204 -9.20 -11.68 7.28
C PRO A 204 -8.11 -10.74 6.78
N HIS A 205 -8.23 -10.25 5.54
CA HIS A 205 -7.33 -9.28 4.94
C HIS A 205 -8.04 -7.94 4.68
N GLY A 206 -7.24 -6.93 4.35
CA GLY A 206 -7.69 -5.56 4.12
C GLY A 206 -7.18 -4.60 5.18
N GLY A 207 -7.58 -3.34 5.07
CA GLY A 207 -7.00 -2.26 5.85
C GLY A 207 -5.74 -1.72 5.17
N GLU A 208 -5.05 -0.84 5.87
CA GLU A 208 -3.93 -0.09 5.30
C GLU A 208 -2.66 -0.95 5.17
N GLU A 209 -2.59 -2.08 5.88
CA GLU A 209 -1.51 -3.06 5.81
C GLU A 209 -1.61 -3.96 4.57
N ALA A 210 -2.82 -4.35 4.18
CA ALA A 210 -3.06 -5.34 3.14
C ALA A 210 -3.60 -4.77 1.81
N GLY A 211 -3.62 -3.44 1.68
CA GLY A 211 -4.00 -2.74 0.45
C GLY A 211 -2.82 -2.54 -0.52
N PRO A 212 -3.06 -2.52 -1.85
CA PRO A 212 -4.35 -2.76 -2.51
C PRO A 212 -4.84 -4.21 -2.40
N MET A 213 -6.16 -4.36 -2.30
CA MET A 213 -6.82 -5.66 -2.16
C MET A 213 -7.97 -5.77 -3.16
N THR A 214 -8.00 -6.86 -3.91
CA THR A 214 -9.02 -7.15 -4.93
C THR A 214 -9.64 -8.51 -4.64
N LEU A 215 -10.95 -8.65 -4.83
CA LEU A 215 -11.70 -9.87 -4.50
C LEU A 215 -12.48 -10.37 -5.72
N LYS A 216 -12.36 -11.67 -6.01
CA LYS A 216 -13.18 -12.39 -6.98
C LYS A 216 -14.06 -13.39 -6.25
N HIS A 217 -15.37 -13.26 -6.43
CA HIS A 217 -16.37 -14.14 -5.83
C HIS A 217 -17.66 -14.13 -6.66
N ILE A 218 -18.44 -15.21 -6.56
CA ILE A 218 -19.75 -15.31 -7.21
C ILE A 218 -20.77 -15.96 -6.28
N ALA A 219 -22.06 -15.68 -6.48
CA ALA A 219 -23.15 -16.23 -5.66
C ALA A 219 -23.19 -17.78 -5.71
N GLY A 220 -22.85 -18.36 -6.86
CA GLY A 220 -22.88 -19.81 -7.09
C GLY A 220 -21.69 -20.60 -6.53
N SER A 221 -20.69 -19.92 -5.94
CA SER A 221 -19.45 -20.57 -5.50
C SER A 221 -19.13 -20.26 -4.05
N ARG A 222 -18.61 -21.28 -3.34
CA ARG A 222 -18.05 -21.17 -1.99
C ARG A 222 -16.62 -20.63 -2.00
N LEU A 223 -16.00 -20.56 -3.18
CA LEU A 223 -14.64 -20.06 -3.37
C LEU A 223 -14.64 -18.53 -3.42
N LEU A 224 -13.65 -17.96 -2.74
CA LEU A 224 -13.24 -16.58 -2.89
C LEU A 224 -11.77 -16.56 -3.24
N ILE A 225 -11.41 -15.76 -4.23
CA ILE A 225 -10.01 -15.51 -4.58
C ILE A 225 -9.72 -14.04 -4.27
N ALA A 226 -8.60 -13.77 -3.62
CA ALA A 226 -8.17 -12.44 -3.25
C ALA A 226 -6.74 -12.20 -3.73
N THR A 227 -6.47 -10.99 -4.20
CA THR A 227 -5.12 -10.44 -4.20
C THR A 227 -5.00 -9.44 -3.07
N TRP A 228 -3.91 -9.49 -2.32
CA TRP A 228 -3.66 -8.58 -1.21
C TRP A 228 -2.16 -8.45 -0.92
N ARG A 229 -1.77 -7.33 -0.32
CA ARG A 229 -0.36 -7.03 -0.05
C ARG A 229 0.11 -7.65 1.27
N ASP A 230 1.18 -8.43 1.23
CA ASP A 230 1.87 -9.00 2.39
C ASP A 230 3.31 -8.47 2.41
N GLY A 231 3.54 -7.41 3.20
CA GLY A 231 4.81 -6.68 3.17
C GLY A 231 5.08 -6.06 1.79
N ASP A 232 6.21 -6.44 1.19
CA ASP A 232 6.62 -5.99 -0.15
C ASP A 232 6.14 -6.93 -1.27
N GLN A 233 5.33 -7.94 -0.95
CA GLN A 233 4.83 -8.92 -1.92
C GLN A 233 3.34 -8.75 -2.18
N CYS A 234 2.94 -9.01 -3.41
CA CYS A 234 1.55 -9.28 -3.72
C CYS A 234 1.26 -10.78 -3.61
N VAL A 235 0.19 -11.13 -2.90
CA VAL A 235 -0.24 -12.51 -2.68
C VAL A 235 -1.55 -12.76 -3.40
N LEU A 236 -1.62 -13.86 -4.14
CA LEU A 236 -2.87 -14.47 -4.60
C LEU A 236 -3.28 -15.57 -3.61
N GLU A 237 -4.46 -15.44 -3.02
CA GLU A 237 -4.97 -16.39 -2.03
C GLU A 237 -6.39 -16.85 -2.39
N SER A 238 -6.60 -18.16 -2.32
CA SER A 238 -7.87 -18.83 -2.55
C SER A 238 -8.40 -19.36 -1.24
N MET A 239 -9.64 -19.04 -0.89
CA MET A 239 -10.23 -19.32 0.41
C MET A 239 -11.67 -19.79 0.30
N ILE A 240 -12.13 -20.50 1.33
CA ILE A 240 -13.54 -20.80 1.55
C ILE A 240 -14.00 -20.19 2.87
N PHE A 241 -15.27 -19.81 2.92
CA PHE A 241 -15.90 -19.26 4.12
C PHE A 241 -16.92 -20.25 4.68
N ASN A 242 -16.71 -20.64 5.94
CA ASN A 242 -17.56 -21.58 6.67
C ASN A 242 -18.12 -20.89 7.93
N ALA A 243 -19.25 -20.21 7.77
CA ALA A 243 -20.08 -19.67 8.86
C ALA A 243 -19.30 -18.92 9.96
N GLY A 244 -18.36 -18.06 9.56
CA GLY A 244 -17.55 -17.23 10.46
C GLY A 244 -16.07 -17.59 10.50
N THR A 245 -15.68 -18.69 9.86
CA THR A 245 -14.29 -19.11 9.71
C THR A 245 -13.85 -19.06 8.27
N TRP A 246 -12.59 -18.70 8.04
CA TRP A 246 -11.95 -18.67 6.73
C TRP A 246 -10.89 -19.77 6.67
N ASP A 247 -11.00 -20.63 5.67
CA ASP A 247 -10.00 -21.66 5.41
C ASP A 247 -9.24 -21.30 4.13
N SER A 248 -7.93 -21.12 4.26
CA SER A 248 -7.04 -20.91 3.13
C SER A 248 -6.80 -22.23 2.41
N LEU A 249 -7.10 -22.27 1.11
CA LEU A 249 -6.87 -23.43 0.24
C LEU A 249 -5.49 -23.38 -0.40
N ALA A 250 -5.08 -22.18 -0.83
CA ALA A 250 -3.79 -21.94 -1.47
C ALA A 250 -3.42 -20.46 -1.33
N LYS A 251 -2.14 -20.20 -1.05
CA LYS A 251 -1.57 -18.86 -0.92
C LYS A 251 -0.26 -18.81 -1.67
N HIS A 252 -0.14 -17.91 -2.65
CA HIS A 252 1.04 -17.81 -3.51
C HIS A 252 1.47 -16.35 -3.68
N PRO A 253 2.73 -16.01 -3.41
CA PRO A 253 3.31 -14.75 -3.86
C PRO A 253 3.29 -14.70 -5.41
N ILE A 254 2.78 -13.61 -5.97
CA ILE A 254 2.66 -13.42 -7.43
C ILE A 254 3.52 -12.27 -7.97
N GLY A 255 4.20 -11.54 -7.10
CA GLY A 255 5.09 -10.45 -7.46
C GLY A 255 5.43 -9.58 -6.26
N ASP A 256 6.06 -8.44 -6.53
CA ASP A 256 6.14 -7.33 -5.59
C ASP A 256 4.75 -6.75 -5.28
N SER A 257 4.69 -5.75 -4.42
CA SER A 257 3.43 -5.09 -4.03
C SER A 257 2.68 -4.44 -5.20
N ASP A 258 3.37 -4.08 -6.28
CA ASP A 258 2.77 -3.36 -7.40
C ASP A 258 1.83 -4.27 -8.20
N ALA A 259 2.11 -5.57 -8.24
CA ALA A 259 1.21 -6.55 -8.85
C ALA A 259 -0.20 -6.59 -8.22
N CYS A 260 -0.37 -6.09 -6.99
CA CYS A 260 -1.69 -6.03 -6.34
C CYS A 260 -2.56 -4.87 -6.83
N TYR A 261 -2.02 -3.96 -7.65
CA TYR A 261 -2.79 -2.93 -8.34
C TYR A 261 -3.45 -3.44 -9.63
N GLU A 262 -2.98 -4.57 -10.16
CA GLU A 262 -3.54 -5.21 -11.34
C GLU A 262 -4.89 -5.87 -11.05
N ASP A 263 -5.70 -6.06 -12.09
CA ASP A 263 -6.97 -6.77 -11.96
C ASP A 263 -6.71 -8.22 -11.48
N ILE A 264 -7.63 -8.74 -10.68
CA ILE A 264 -7.49 -10.09 -10.13
C ILE A 264 -7.53 -11.15 -11.24
N ASP A 265 -8.24 -10.92 -12.33
CA ASP A 265 -8.31 -11.84 -13.47
C ASP A 265 -7.00 -11.86 -14.26
N ASP A 266 -6.35 -10.71 -14.40
CA ASP A 266 -5.02 -10.59 -15.01
C ASP A 266 -3.97 -11.30 -14.13
N ASN A 267 -4.04 -11.10 -12.81
CA ASN A 267 -3.18 -11.79 -11.85
C ASN A 267 -3.37 -13.32 -11.86
N ILE A 268 -4.61 -13.80 -11.92
CA ILE A 268 -4.91 -15.23 -12.05
C ILE A 268 -4.34 -15.78 -13.36
N SER A 269 -4.52 -15.06 -14.48
CA SER A 269 -4.03 -15.49 -15.79
C SER A 269 -2.50 -15.52 -15.85
N ALA A 270 -1.83 -14.49 -15.34
CA ALA A 270 -0.37 -14.44 -15.24
C ALA A 270 0.19 -15.55 -14.34
N PHE A 271 -0.50 -15.88 -13.25
CA PHE A 271 -0.11 -16.99 -12.37
C PHE A 271 -0.19 -18.35 -13.09
N LYS A 272 -1.26 -18.58 -13.86
CA LYS A 272 -1.41 -19.80 -14.69
C LYS A 272 -0.26 -19.90 -15.70
N ASN A 273 -0.03 -18.84 -16.49
CA ASN A 273 0.99 -18.84 -17.53
C ASN A 273 2.43 -19.05 -16.99
N ARG A 274 2.77 -18.51 -15.80
CA ARG A 274 4.09 -18.74 -15.19
C ARG A 274 4.32 -20.19 -14.75
N ARG A 275 3.26 -20.88 -14.33
CA ARG A 275 3.34 -22.32 -14.00
C ARG A 275 3.64 -23.14 -15.25
N ASP A 276 3.08 -22.78 -16.39
CA ASP A 276 3.29 -23.48 -17.67
C ASP A 276 4.77 -23.46 -18.08
N ILE A 277 5.43 -22.30 -17.96
CA ILE A 277 6.86 -22.14 -18.26
C ILE A 277 7.74 -22.94 -17.27
N SER A 278 7.37 -22.99 -15.99
CA SER A 278 8.11 -23.79 -14.99
C SER A 278 7.93 -25.30 -15.17
N GLY A 279 6.78 -25.74 -15.65
CA GLY A 279 6.47 -27.14 -15.96
C GLY A 279 7.19 -27.64 -17.21
N ALA A 280 7.28 -26.82 -18.26
CA ALA A 280 8.01 -27.13 -19.49
C ALA A 280 9.52 -27.31 -19.22
N ASN A 281 10.10 -26.49 -18.34
CA ASN A 281 11.51 -26.59 -17.96
C ASN A 281 11.81 -27.80 -17.04
N ALA A 282 10.82 -28.32 -16.32
CA ALA A 282 10.99 -29.53 -15.50
C ALA A 282 10.96 -30.82 -16.37
N ALA A 283 10.23 -30.82 -17.48
CA ALA A 283 10.18 -31.95 -18.42
C ALA A 283 11.51 -32.15 -19.18
N LEU A 284 12.30 -31.07 -19.37
CA LEU A 284 13.62 -31.13 -20.02
C LEU A 284 14.78 -31.51 -19.07
N ALA A 285 14.53 -31.62 -17.76
CA ALA A 285 15.54 -31.96 -16.75
C ALA A 285 15.45 -33.39 -16.21
N SER A 286 14.56 -34.24 -16.75
CA SER A 286 14.45 -35.67 -16.37
C SER A 286 14.96 -36.59 -17.48
N GLY A 287 16.21 -36.37 -17.88
CA GLY A 287 16.96 -37.26 -18.75
C GLY A 287 18.23 -37.73 -18.04
N ASN A 288 18.29 -39.02 -17.72
CA ASN A 288 19.41 -39.78 -17.18
C ASN A 288 19.60 -39.81 -15.65
N LYS A 289 19.08 -40.88 -15.03
CA LYS A 289 19.95 -41.80 -14.28
C LYS A 289 19.35 -43.21 -14.18
N SER A 290 19.96 -44.07 -14.98
CA SER A 290 19.81 -45.52 -14.96
C SER A 290 20.36 -46.13 -13.66
N ALA A 291 19.65 -47.17 -13.23
CA ALA A 291 19.97 -48.26 -12.30
C ALA A 291 21.33 -48.31 -11.59
N ASN A 292 21.30 -48.53 -10.27
CA ASN A 292 21.87 -49.77 -9.76
C ASN A 292 21.26 -50.19 -8.41
N THR A 293 20.75 -51.42 -8.38
CA THR A 293 20.30 -52.17 -7.21
C THR A 293 21.50 -52.79 -6.49
N GLY A 294 21.56 -52.63 -5.16
CA GLY A 294 22.56 -53.27 -4.31
C GLY A 294 22.04 -53.45 -2.89
N HIS A 295 21.68 -54.69 -2.58
CA HIS A 295 21.05 -55.20 -1.38
C HIS A 295 22.07 -55.35 -0.22
N LEU A 296 21.77 -54.92 1.03
CA LEU A 296 22.23 -55.59 2.27
C LEU A 296 21.65 -54.98 3.57
N LYS A 297 20.69 -55.75 4.13
CA LYS A 297 20.35 -56.09 5.53
C LYS A 297 20.76 -55.17 6.73
N THR A 298 19.73 -54.83 7.52
CA THR A 298 19.71 -54.40 8.94
C THR A 298 20.26 -55.47 9.91
N PRO A 299 20.61 -55.15 11.19
CA PRO A 299 19.58 -55.15 12.26
C PRO A 299 19.76 -54.15 13.45
N MET A 300 18.60 -53.69 13.94
CA MET A 300 18.11 -53.45 15.32
C MET A 300 18.92 -52.74 16.44
N ASN A 301 18.17 -51.84 17.08
CA ASN A 301 18.02 -51.50 18.52
C ASN A 301 19.12 -50.77 19.29
N GLN A 302 18.78 -49.57 19.78
CA GLN A 302 18.64 -49.34 21.23
C GLN A 302 17.84 -48.07 21.55
N GLU A 303 16.97 -48.20 22.54
CA GLU A 303 16.02 -47.22 23.08
C GLU A 303 16.57 -46.63 24.41
N GLN A 304 16.35 -45.32 24.61
CA GLN A 304 16.23 -44.55 25.88
C GLN A 304 17.48 -44.22 26.76
N PRO A 305 17.43 -43.19 27.67
CA PRO A 305 16.35 -42.25 28.02
C PRO A 305 16.75 -40.75 28.13
N ALA A 306 15.73 -39.94 28.48
CA ALA A 306 15.64 -38.50 28.68
C ALA A 306 16.78 -37.76 29.42
N SER A 307 17.10 -36.56 28.94
CA SER A 307 17.58 -35.44 29.76
C SER A 307 16.74 -34.19 29.47
N VAL A 308 15.96 -33.78 30.47
CA VAL A 308 15.22 -32.51 30.50
C VAL A 308 16.23 -31.36 30.63
N ALA A 309 16.29 -30.50 29.62
CA ALA A 309 16.94 -29.20 29.69
C ALA A 309 15.85 -28.12 29.82
N PRO A 310 15.93 -27.21 30.81
CA PRO A 310 15.04 -26.07 30.90
C PRO A 310 15.64 -24.93 30.08
N ASP A 311 15.29 -24.87 28.79
CA ASP A 311 15.39 -23.62 28.05
C ASP A 311 14.25 -23.59 27.04
N ALA A 312 13.05 -23.33 27.59
CA ALA A 312 11.95 -22.84 26.79
C ALA A 312 12.39 -21.48 26.24
N GLY A 313 12.89 -21.50 25.00
CA GLY A 313 13.15 -20.30 24.22
C GLY A 313 11.88 -19.50 24.06
N MET A 314 11.60 -18.64 25.04
CA MET A 314 10.74 -17.48 24.87
C MET A 314 11.50 -16.55 23.94
N THR A 315 11.11 -16.50 22.67
CA THR A 315 11.74 -15.59 21.73
C THR A 315 11.46 -14.16 22.19
N GLU A 316 12.48 -13.32 22.13
CA GLU A 316 12.60 -11.97 22.73
C GLU A 316 11.47 -10.96 22.38
N TYR A 317 10.47 -11.35 21.58
CA TYR A 317 9.39 -10.49 21.09
C TYR A 317 7.95 -11.02 21.31
N ASP A 318 7.78 -12.04 22.15
CA ASP A 318 6.43 -12.48 22.59
C ASP A 318 5.89 -11.64 23.78
N ASN A 319 6.67 -10.69 24.29
CA ASN A 319 6.29 -9.82 25.39
C ASN A 319 5.75 -8.48 24.90
N ILE A 320 4.44 -8.26 25.11
CA ILE A 320 3.74 -7.03 24.73
C ILE A 320 4.37 -5.75 25.31
N ASN A 321 5.00 -5.82 26.49
CA ASN A 321 5.69 -4.68 27.09
C ASN A 321 7.03 -4.37 26.40
N VAL A 322 7.74 -5.38 25.88
CA VAL A 322 8.95 -5.18 25.08
C VAL A 322 8.59 -4.54 23.74
N ALA A 323 7.52 -5.01 23.09
CA ALA A 323 6.99 -4.40 21.86
C ALA A 323 6.56 -2.94 22.11
N ALA A 324 5.80 -2.68 23.18
CA ALA A 324 5.40 -1.32 23.56
C ALA A 324 6.59 -0.39 23.82
N LEU A 325 7.65 -0.89 24.48
CA LEU A 325 8.84 -0.10 24.78
C LEU A 325 9.69 0.19 23.54
N LEU A 326 9.88 -0.81 22.66
CA LEU A 326 10.53 -0.63 21.37
C LEU A 326 9.79 0.44 20.57
N ASP A 327 8.47 0.36 20.61
CA ASP A 327 7.60 1.24 19.88
C ASP A 327 7.65 2.68 20.42
N LEU A 328 7.64 2.84 21.74
CA LEU A 328 7.84 4.15 22.35
C LEU A 328 9.18 4.79 21.95
N TYR A 329 10.27 4.01 21.85
CA TYR A 329 11.59 4.51 21.43
C TYR A 329 11.66 4.90 19.96
N GLU A 330 11.18 4.05 19.04
CA GLU A 330 11.11 4.38 17.61
C GLU A 330 10.28 5.66 17.39
N GLY A 331 9.17 5.76 18.14
CA GLY A 331 8.32 6.93 18.31
C GLY A 331 9.10 8.22 18.56
N TYR A 332 9.81 8.20 19.68
CA TYR A 332 10.53 9.35 20.20
C TYR A 332 11.74 9.73 19.35
N ASP A 333 12.49 8.75 18.82
CA ASP A 333 13.64 8.99 17.94
C ASP A 333 13.23 9.73 16.66
N SER A 334 12.07 9.39 16.08
CA SER A 334 11.52 10.06 14.90
C SER A 334 11.14 11.52 15.18
N ILE A 335 10.49 11.79 16.33
CA ILE A 335 10.14 13.16 16.75
C ILE A 335 11.40 13.99 16.98
N ARG A 336 12.41 13.40 17.63
CA ARG A 336 13.69 14.06 17.87
C ARG A 336 14.42 14.38 16.57
N ALA A 337 14.35 13.51 15.57
CA ALA A 337 14.88 13.77 14.24
C ALA A 337 14.16 14.94 13.55
N CYS A 338 12.82 14.96 13.59
CA CYS A 338 12.01 16.08 13.09
C CYS A 338 12.39 17.41 13.74
N PHE A 339 12.56 17.44 15.07
CA PHE A 339 12.99 18.63 15.79
C PHE A 339 14.39 19.07 15.36
N LYS A 340 15.37 18.15 15.36
CA LYS A 340 16.76 18.43 14.99
C LYS A 340 16.94 18.90 13.54
N ALA A 341 16.13 18.40 12.62
CA ALA A 341 16.22 18.74 11.21
C ALA A 341 16.16 20.27 10.98
N ARG A 342 15.46 21.03 11.82
CA ARG A 342 15.32 22.49 11.71
C ARG A 342 15.33 23.25 13.05
N GLU A 343 15.96 22.72 14.10
CA GLU A 343 15.95 23.33 15.45
C GLU A 343 16.39 24.81 15.46
N ASN A 344 17.32 25.18 14.56
CA ASN A 344 17.87 26.53 14.45
C ASN A 344 17.44 27.26 13.16
N GLN A 345 16.40 26.80 12.49
CA GLN A 345 15.94 27.37 11.23
C GLN A 345 14.45 27.73 11.29
N PHE A 346 14.06 28.84 10.64
CA PHE A 346 12.66 29.25 10.54
C PHE A 346 12.07 28.91 9.17
N PRO A 347 10.85 28.37 9.09
CA PRO A 347 10.08 27.81 10.21
C PRO A 347 10.67 26.46 10.69
N PRO A 348 10.53 26.12 11.98
CA PRO A 348 10.89 24.80 12.48
C PRO A 348 9.85 23.75 12.07
N TYR A 349 10.24 22.48 12.03
CA TYR A 349 9.28 21.38 11.89
C TYR A 349 8.50 21.12 13.18
N LEU A 350 9.20 21.17 14.31
CA LEU A 350 8.64 21.09 15.65
C LEU A 350 9.25 22.22 16.49
N SER A 351 8.41 22.89 17.25
CA SER A 351 8.81 23.88 18.24
C SER A 351 9.46 23.22 19.46
N ARG A 352 10.23 24.02 20.22
CA ARG A 352 10.80 23.56 21.50
C ARG A 352 9.71 23.11 22.48
N GLN A 353 8.57 23.80 22.51
CA GLN A 353 7.44 23.44 23.37
C GLN A 353 6.84 22.07 23.00
N GLU A 354 6.69 21.77 21.71
CA GLU A 354 6.22 20.46 21.25
C GLU A 354 7.21 19.35 21.62
N MET A 355 8.51 19.61 21.50
CA MET A 355 9.56 18.65 21.87
C MET A 355 9.59 18.39 23.40
N GLU A 356 9.47 19.43 24.22
CA GLU A 356 9.40 19.30 25.69
C GLU A 356 8.17 18.49 26.11
N LYS A 357 7.03 18.72 25.46
CA LYS A 357 5.80 17.94 25.69
C LYS A 357 6.02 16.47 25.32
N ALA A 358 6.60 16.20 24.15
CA ALA A 358 6.90 14.83 23.71
C ALA A 358 7.87 14.13 24.70
N GLU A 359 8.91 14.81 25.17
CA GLU A 359 9.85 14.23 26.14
C GLU A 359 9.18 13.92 27.50
N ALA A 360 8.26 14.77 27.95
CA ALA A 360 7.50 14.50 29.18
C ALA A 360 6.58 13.28 29.04
N HIS A 361 5.91 13.10 27.89
CA HIS A 361 5.11 11.92 27.59
C HIS A 361 5.96 10.66 27.49
N PHE A 362 7.08 10.75 26.77
CA PHE A 362 8.04 9.65 26.62
C PHE A 362 8.52 9.11 27.96
N ARG A 363 9.01 9.99 28.85
CA ARG A 363 9.51 9.58 30.18
C ARG A 363 8.43 8.95 31.04
N ARG A 364 7.19 9.42 30.94
CA ARG A 364 6.04 8.90 31.69
C ARG A 364 5.72 7.48 31.24
N ASP A 365 5.56 7.29 29.93
CA ASP A 365 5.12 6.01 29.36
C ASP A 365 6.23 4.95 29.49
N GLU A 366 7.49 5.35 29.34
CA GLU A 366 8.65 4.48 29.58
C GLU A 366 8.66 3.98 31.02
N ALA A 367 8.47 4.86 32.00
CA ALA A 367 8.41 4.49 33.40
C ALA A 367 7.22 3.55 33.70
N GLU A 368 6.08 3.77 33.06
CA GLU A 368 4.91 2.91 33.20
C GLU A 368 5.15 1.51 32.61
N ILE A 369 5.73 1.40 31.42
CA ILE A 369 6.04 0.11 30.78
C ILE A 369 7.05 -0.68 31.61
N LEU A 370 8.13 -0.03 32.07
CA LEU A 370 9.15 -0.67 32.92
C LEU A 370 8.61 -1.05 34.30
N LYS A 371 7.59 -0.33 34.80
CA LYS A 371 6.89 -0.73 36.03
C LYS A 371 6.05 -2.00 35.83
N ARG A 372 5.47 -2.20 34.63
CA ARG A 372 4.67 -3.40 34.29
C ARG A 372 5.55 -4.64 34.13
N ASP A 373 6.76 -4.51 33.60
CA ASP A 373 7.75 -5.59 33.55
C ASP A 373 9.18 -5.09 33.85
N PRO A 374 9.62 -5.17 35.12
CA PRO A 374 10.95 -4.72 35.53
C PRO A 374 12.11 -5.54 34.97
N ARG A 375 11.84 -6.68 34.32
CA ARG A 375 12.87 -7.57 33.75
C ARG A 375 13.34 -7.13 32.37
N ILE A 376 12.67 -6.16 31.75
CA ILE A 376 13.04 -5.66 30.41
C ILE A 376 14.41 -4.99 30.48
N ASP A 377 15.35 -5.42 29.63
CA ASP A 377 16.59 -4.69 29.39
C ASP A 377 16.30 -3.44 28.54
N LYS A 378 16.03 -2.35 29.25
CA LYS A 378 15.80 -1.01 28.69
C LYS A 378 16.87 -0.62 27.66
N GLN A 379 18.15 -0.91 27.94
CA GLN A 379 19.24 -0.49 27.08
C GLN A 379 19.29 -1.31 25.79
N ALA A 380 19.03 -2.62 25.87
CA ALA A 380 18.93 -3.47 24.68
C ALA A 380 17.80 -3.02 23.77
N VAL A 381 16.60 -2.76 24.31
CA VAL A 381 15.43 -2.30 23.54
C VAL A 381 15.69 -0.92 22.93
N SER A 382 16.30 0.01 23.66
CA SER A 382 16.66 1.34 23.15
C SER A 382 17.70 1.27 22.02
N ARG A 383 18.75 0.45 22.17
CA ARG A 383 19.74 0.23 21.10
C ARG A 383 19.07 -0.33 19.85
N LYS A 384 18.16 -1.30 20.03
CA LYS A 384 17.47 -1.93 18.91
C LYS A 384 16.56 -0.95 18.17
N ALA A 385 15.77 -0.16 18.89
CA ALA A 385 14.94 0.89 18.31
C ALA A 385 15.79 1.88 17.50
N HIS A 386 16.92 2.31 18.07
CA HIS A 386 17.83 3.22 17.39
C HIS A 386 18.43 2.60 16.11
N GLU A 387 18.82 1.33 16.14
CA GLU A 387 19.31 0.61 14.96
C GLU A 387 18.24 0.52 13.85
N LEU A 388 17.01 0.16 14.20
CA LEU A 388 15.89 0.04 13.27
C LEU A 388 15.54 1.39 12.64
N ASN A 389 15.65 2.48 13.40
CA ASN A 389 15.26 3.81 12.96
C ASN A 389 16.42 4.69 12.45
N LYS A 390 17.66 4.18 12.47
CA LYS A 390 18.88 4.96 12.15
C LYS A 390 18.85 5.57 10.75
N LEU A 391 18.46 4.77 9.75
CA LEU A 391 18.44 5.24 8.35
C LEU A 391 17.38 6.31 8.15
N PHE A 392 16.19 6.11 8.71
CA PHE A 392 15.10 7.08 8.63
C PHE A 392 15.47 8.39 9.32
N THR A 393 15.88 8.33 10.60
CA THR A 393 16.20 9.54 11.37
C THR A 393 17.34 10.34 10.75
N MET A 394 18.36 9.65 10.19
CA MET A 394 19.43 10.29 9.43
C MET A 394 18.89 10.98 8.17
N ALA A 395 18.03 10.31 7.39
CA ALA A 395 17.44 10.88 6.19
C ALA A 395 16.59 12.13 6.49
N VAL A 396 15.76 12.10 7.53
CA VAL A 396 14.93 13.25 7.96
C VAL A 396 15.81 14.44 8.33
N VAL A 397 16.87 14.22 9.11
CA VAL A 397 17.77 15.29 9.53
C VAL A 397 18.50 15.89 8.31
N LEU A 398 19.11 15.04 7.48
CA LEU A 398 19.89 15.51 6.33
C LEU A 398 19.04 16.26 5.30
N THR A 399 17.85 15.73 5.00
CA THR A 399 16.96 16.35 4.01
C THR A 399 16.28 17.61 4.54
N GLY A 400 15.86 17.62 5.81
CA GLY A 400 15.18 18.77 6.41
C GLY A 400 16.09 19.96 6.72
N MET A 401 17.41 19.72 6.88
CA MET A 401 18.40 20.79 7.09
C MET A 401 18.69 21.61 5.83
N LYS A 402 18.49 21.03 4.64
CA LYS A 402 18.85 21.65 3.36
C LYS A 402 17.80 22.67 2.90
N ASP A 403 16.54 22.24 2.79
CA ASP A 403 15.44 23.09 2.31
C ASP A 403 14.14 22.77 3.06
N MET A 404 13.25 23.77 3.16
CA MET A 404 11.94 23.59 3.80
C MET A 404 11.03 22.75 2.88
N ASN A 405 10.87 21.48 3.23
CA ASN A 405 9.88 20.61 2.62
C ASN A 405 8.56 20.66 3.43
N TYR A 406 7.50 21.18 2.80
CA TYR A 406 6.17 21.29 3.42
C TYR A 406 5.55 19.92 3.77
N GLN A 407 5.82 18.89 2.97
CA GLN A 407 5.36 17.53 3.26
C GLN A 407 6.09 16.95 4.47
N HIS A 408 7.40 17.20 4.61
CA HIS A 408 8.14 16.83 5.83
C HIS A 408 7.63 17.58 7.06
N TRP A 409 7.37 18.88 6.94
CA TRP A 409 6.77 19.66 8.03
C TRP A 409 5.42 19.05 8.46
N LYS A 410 4.53 18.77 7.51
CA LYS A 410 3.20 18.18 7.77
C LYS A 410 3.32 16.78 8.37
N ALA A 411 4.26 15.96 7.89
CA ALA A 411 4.53 14.64 8.43
C ALA A 411 5.04 14.72 9.88
N CYS A 412 5.99 15.61 10.18
CA CYS A 412 6.50 15.84 11.52
C CYS A 412 5.42 16.34 12.49
N GLN A 413 4.57 17.26 12.04
CA GLN A 413 3.42 17.74 12.81
C GLN A 413 2.41 16.62 13.09
N LYS A 414 2.09 15.81 12.07
CA LYS A 414 1.24 14.63 12.21
C LYS A 414 1.84 13.64 13.22
N LEU A 415 3.13 13.35 13.10
CA LEU A 415 3.89 12.48 14.00
C LEU A 415 3.78 12.92 15.47
N ALA A 416 4.01 14.21 15.73
CA ALA A 416 3.95 14.76 17.08
C ALA A 416 2.53 14.75 17.65
N SER A 417 1.50 14.84 16.80
CA SER A 417 0.10 14.80 17.25
C SER A 417 -0.36 13.41 17.72
N PHE A 418 0.25 12.34 17.20
CA PHE A 418 -0.05 10.96 17.59
C PHE A 418 0.85 10.42 18.70
N PHE A 419 1.80 11.22 19.19
CA PHE A 419 2.72 10.80 20.24
C PHE A 419 2.24 11.23 21.62
N PRO A 420 2.28 10.33 22.63
CA PRO A 420 2.80 8.96 22.57
C PRO A 420 1.81 7.97 21.93
N PRO A 421 2.28 6.83 21.37
CA PRO A 421 1.46 5.88 20.60
C PRO A 421 0.34 5.15 21.39
N GLY A 422 0.17 5.45 22.69
CA GLY A 422 -0.76 4.78 23.59
C GLY A 422 -0.26 3.38 23.97
N ILE A 423 0.05 3.17 25.25
CA ILE A 423 0.66 1.92 25.74
C ILE A 423 -0.29 0.73 25.51
N GLU A 424 -1.60 0.97 25.54
CA GLU A 424 -2.68 0.02 25.27
C GLU A 424 -2.81 -0.40 23.80
N ASN A 425 -2.18 0.32 22.87
CA ASN A 425 -2.26 0.03 21.43
C ASN A 425 -1.09 -0.84 20.93
N ALA A 426 -0.14 -1.19 21.79
CA ALA A 426 1.00 -2.02 21.42
C ALA A 426 0.54 -3.42 20.96
N ARG A 427 0.90 -3.80 19.73
CA ARG A 427 0.61 -5.12 19.17
C ARG A 427 1.92 -5.91 19.04
N LEU A 428 1.85 -7.22 19.27
CA LEU A 428 2.98 -8.13 19.06
C LEU A 428 3.39 -8.10 17.58
N LYS A 429 4.61 -7.63 17.28
CA LYS A 429 5.21 -7.71 15.94
C LYS A 429 5.56 -9.19 15.67
N LYS A 430 4.78 -9.87 14.81
CA LYS A 430 5.09 -11.24 14.39
C LYS A 430 6.34 -11.21 13.52
N ARG A 431 7.39 -11.96 13.91
CA ARG A 431 8.71 -11.92 13.27
C ARG A 431 8.66 -12.58 11.89
N GLU A 432 8.87 -11.81 10.81
CA GLU A 432 9.49 -12.34 9.60
C GLU A 432 10.96 -12.65 9.89
N VAL A 433 11.43 -13.80 9.41
CA VAL A 433 12.82 -14.25 9.61
C VAL A 433 13.73 -13.38 8.74
N ILE A 434 14.35 -12.38 9.35
CA ILE A 434 15.30 -11.46 8.69
C ILE A 434 16.57 -12.23 8.33
N GLY A 435 16.75 -12.44 7.03
CA GLY A 435 17.92 -13.09 6.46
C GLY A 435 18.34 -12.51 5.11
N GLN A 436 18.04 -11.25 4.77
CA GLN A 436 18.64 -10.60 3.59
C GLN A 436 18.95 -9.11 3.85
N ARG A 437 20.11 -8.67 3.36
CA ARG A 437 20.61 -7.30 3.44
C ARG A 437 19.97 -6.44 2.35
N ASN A 438 19.28 -5.37 2.75
CA ASN A 438 18.80 -4.36 1.81
C ASN A 438 19.97 -3.56 1.22
N LYS A 439 20.05 -3.55 -0.12
CA LYS A 439 20.95 -2.74 -0.94
C LYS A 439 20.11 -1.93 -1.93
N THR A 440 19.36 -0.93 -1.48
CA THR A 440 18.75 0.03 -2.42
C THR A 440 18.51 1.35 -1.69
N GLY A 441 19.14 2.40 -2.20
CA GLY A 441 19.08 3.75 -1.66
C GLY A 441 17.89 4.50 -2.25
N GLY A 442 16.74 4.42 -1.58
CA GLY A 442 15.59 5.29 -1.76
C GLY A 442 15.20 5.93 -0.43
N LEU A 443 14.47 7.05 -0.46
CA LEU A 443 14.09 7.78 0.75
C LEU A 443 13.08 6.97 1.59
N ILE A 444 13.58 6.21 2.56
CA ILE A 444 12.79 5.44 3.50
C ILE A 444 12.03 6.43 4.39
N VAL A 445 10.71 6.49 4.27
CA VAL A 445 9.80 6.87 5.37
C VAL A 445 9.71 5.62 6.27
N PRO A 446 9.74 5.71 7.62
CA PRO A 446 9.76 4.51 8.44
C PRO A 446 8.40 3.85 8.26
N GLN A 447 8.40 2.63 7.72
CA GLN A 447 7.23 1.76 7.58
C GLN A 447 6.82 1.23 8.95
N ASP A 448 6.55 2.14 9.88
CA ASP A 448 6.17 1.85 11.24
C ASP A 448 4.65 2.12 11.39
N PRO A 449 3.84 1.09 11.70
CA PRO A 449 2.38 1.23 11.83
C PRO A 449 1.93 2.25 12.91
N ARG A 450 2.86 2.81 13.69
CA ARG A 450 2.59 3.76 14.79
C ARG A 450 2.62 5.23 14.43
N PHE A 451 3.01 5.55 13.20
CA PHE A 451 3.04 6.93 12.70
C PHE A 451 1.92 7.23 11.69
N ARG A 452 0.90 6.37 11.67
CA ARG A 452 -0.31 6.48 10.83
C ARG A 452 -1.40 7.29 11.51
#